data_AF-A0AAU7R284-F1
#
_entry.id   AF-A0AAU7R284-F1
#
_cell.length_a   1.000
_cell.length_b   1.000
_cell.length_c   1.000
_cell.angle_alpha   90.00
_cell.angle_beta   90.00
_cell.angle_gamma   90.00
#
_symmetry.space_group_name_H-M   'P 1'
#
loop_
_entity.id
_entity.type
_entity.pdbx_description
1 polymer ?
#
loop_
_entity_poly.entity_id
_entity_poly.type
_entity_poly.pdbx_seq_one_letter_code
_entity_poly.pdbx_strand_id
1 'polypeptide(L)'
;MSVRLPGPGVLTAWLAATVPAPLVVYEWTHRWEEDQPLSTALWWPVLASPLLAAVLAARQPRRAAAAVGVSTLVATALLAVSLAFFRWIVPLTGEARWGRALLGGAALAVAGALIGYAVGGRLPRRARPASRRGYLVGGLTVVFGALLAQSAVRLGAEDSTIGQPPREYGGAGPYATSAGRFTAPVAGAYAIFSVGFSPADPDCRVTGGGSEIRTAEPVSVQPGDYGGDAATYAWVATVRVPSPGTWTLDCRTADPEASYVVGDVPAIRGAVGSLIHWPVGVIWLAGAVPGLLTVADTARRRARSRGTPGTTG
;
A
#
# COMPACT_ATOMS: atom_id res chain seq x y z
N MET A 1 -1.52 -39.40 -5.33
CA MET A 1 -0.43 -38.40 -5.26
C MET A 1 -1.04 -37.01 -5.29
N SER A 2 -0.87 -36.22 -4.24
CA SER A 2 -1.51 -34.91 -4.09
C SER A 2 -0.70 -33.79 -4.76
N VAL A 3 -1.41 -32.87 -5.41
CA VAL A 3 -0.88 -31.60 -5.90
C VAL A 3 -0.38 -30.77 -4.71
N ARG A 4 0.73 -30.04 -4.87
CA ARG A 4 1.27 -29.16 -3.82
C ARG A 4 0.86 -27.72 -4.07
N LEU A 5 0.11 -27.15 -3.14
CA LEU A 5 -0.19 -25.72 -3.14
C LEU A 5 1.05 -24.90 -2.74
N PRO A 6 1.12 -23.61 -3.14
CA PRO A 6 2.18 -22.71 -2.70
C PRO A 6 2.28 -22.68 -1.17
N GLY A 7 3.50 -22.78 -0.66
CA GLY A 7 3.75 -22.53 0.76
C GLY A 7 3.63 -21.03 1.07
N PRO A 8 3.41 -20.67 2.34
CA PRO A 8 3.24 -19.27 2.77
C PRO A 8 4.41 -18.37 2.39
N GLY A 9 5.64 -18.89 2.35
CA GLY A 9 6.80 -18.11 1.90
C GLY A 9 6.76 -17.71 0.42
N VAL A 10 6.15 -18.51 -0.46
CA VAL A 10 6.00 -18.16 -1.89
C VAL A 10 4.94 -17.07 -2.06
N LEU A 11 3.83 -17.19 -1.34
CA LEU A 11 2.77 -16.17 -1.32
C LEU A 11 3.31 -14.84 -0.80
N THR A 12 4.08 -14.90 0.29
CA THR A 12 4.70 -13.74 0.92
C THR A 12 5.68 -13.03 -0.03
N ALA A 13 6.56 -13.79 -0.69
CA ALA A 13 7.48 -13.24 -1.67
C ALA A 13 6.76 -12.62 -2.88
N TRP A 14 5.67 -13.25 -3.34
CA TRP A 14 4.85 -12.70 -4.44
C TRP A 14 4.22 -11.37 -4.06
N LEU A 15 3.56 -11.30 -2.90
CA LEU A 15 2.91 -10.08 -2.43
C LEU A 15 3.93 -8.95 -2.27
N ALA A 16 5.08 -9.23 -1.64
CA ALA A 16 6.15 -8.25 -1.47
C ALA A 16 6.73 -7.78 -2.82
N ALA A 17 6.90 -8.67 -3.79
CA ALA A 17 7.47 -8.32 -5.09
C ALA A 17 6.50 -7.59 -6.02
N THR A 18 5.19 -7.70 -5.80
CA THR A 18 4.17 -7.21 -6.76
C THR A 18 3.29 -6.10 -6.24
N VAL A 19 3.34 -5.80 -4.95
CA VAL A 19 2.56 -4.72 -4.34
C VAL A 19 3.46 -3.59 -3.81
N PRO A 20 4.32 -3.78 -2.79
CA PRO A 20 5.14 -2.69 -2.28
C PRO A 20 6.39 -2.42 -3.13
N ALA A 21 7.02 -3.43 -3.74
CA ALA A 21 8.22 -3.19 -4.54
C ALA A 21 8.00 -2.23 -5.74
N PRO A 22 6.91 -2.34 -6.53
CA PRO A 22 6.59 -1.34 -7.54
C PRO A 22 6.44 0.07 -6.96
N LEU A 23 5.82 0.21 -5.79
CA LEU A 23 5.60 1.50 -5.12
C LEU A 23 6.90 2.10 -4.57
N VAL A 24 7.82 1.29 -4.04
CA VAL A 24 9.14 1.77 -3.59
C VAL A 24 10.00 2.19 -4.77
N VAL A 25 10.00 1.39 -5.84
CA VAL A 25 10.70 1.76 -7.08
C VAL A 25 10.10 3.06 -7.64
N TYR A 26 8.79 3.23 -7.58
CA TYR A 26 8.09 4.47 -7.94
C TYR A 26 8.62 5.67 -7.15
N GLU A 27 8.69 5.57 -5.81
CA GLU A 27 9.24 6.60 -4.93
C GLU A 27 10.71 6.95 -5.25
N TRP A 28 11.53 5.97 -5.63
CA TRP A 28 12.96 6.18 -5.89
C TRP A 28 13.28 6.72 -7.27
N THR A 29 12.43 6.48 -8.26
CA THR A 29 12.80 6.70 -9.67
C THR A 29 12.15 7.91 -10.30
N HIS A 30 11.05 8.41 -9.76
CA HIS A 30 10.30 9.52 -10.34
C HIS A 30 9.93 10.55 -9.27
N ARG A 31 9.91 11.83 -9.65
CA ARG A 31 9.21 12.85 -8.85
C ARG A 31 7.71 12.67 -9.07
N TRP A 32 6.94 12.76 -7.99
CA TRP A 32 5.46 12.74 -7.95
C TRP A 32 4.78 13.79 -8.84
N GLU A 33 5.54 14.69 -9.45
CA GLU A 33 5.10 15.74 -10.37
C GLU A 33 4.80 15.21 -11.79
N GLU A 34 5.25 14.00 -12.12
CA GLU A 34 5.06 13.42 -13.44
C GLU A 34 3.86 12.47 -13.41
N ASP A 35 2.71 12.87 -13.96
CA ASP A 35 1.52 12.03 -14.15
C ASP A 35 1.88 10.71 -14.86
N GLN A 36 2.19 9.65 -14.09
CA GLN A 36 2.63 8.39 -14.66
C GLN A 36 1.42 7.50 -15.01
N PRO A 37 1.42 6.86 -16.19
CA PRO A 37 0.33 5.99 -16.56
C PRO A 37 0.37 4.69 -15.72
N LEU A 38 -0.78 4.36 -15.13
CA LEU A 38 -1.08 3.08 -14.46
C LEU A 38 -0.53 1.84 -15.19
N SER A 39 -0.39 1.88 -16.51
CA SER A 39 0.19 0.79 -17.30
C SER A 39 1.60 0.39 -16.84
N THR A 40 2.46 1.34 -16.43
CA THR A 40 3.84 1.10 -15.99
C THR A 40 3.88 0.27 -14.70
N ALA A 41 3.04 0.60 -13.72
CA ALA A 41 2.94 -0.15 -12.47
C ALA A 41 2.43 -1.59 -12.70
N LEU A 42 1.53 -1.78 -13.68
CA LEU A 42 0.93 -3.09 -13.98
C LEU A 42 1.86 -4.04 -14.75
N TRP A 43 2.89 -3.55 -15.45
CA TRP A 43 3.87 -4.42 -16.12
C TRP A 43 4.68 -5.25 -15.13
N TRP A 44 4.91 -4.73 -13.93
CA TRP A 44 5.68 -5.41 -12.90
C TRP A 44 5.05 -6.74 -12.44
N PRO A 45 3.79 -6.79 -11.96
CA PRO A 45 3.15 -8.06 -11.62
C PRO A 45 2.98 -8.96 -12.85
N VAL A 46 2.72 -8.40 -14.04
CA VAL A 46 2.59 -9.18 -15.28
C VAL A 46 3.89 -9.91 -15.63
N LEU A 47 5.04 -9.22 -15.59
CA LEU A 47 6.35 -9.81 -15.88
C LEU A 47 6.87 -10.72 -14.76
N ALA A 48 6.41 -10.55 -13.52
CA ALA A 48 6.73 -11.46 -12.42
C ALA A 48 5.99 -12.82 -12.52
N SER A 49 4.81 -12.84 -13.16
CA SER A 49 3.97 -14.04 -13.27
C SER A 49 4.64 -15.29 -13.87
N PRO A 50 5.46 -15.23 -14.96
CA PRO A 50 6.18 -16.40 -15.48
C PRO A 50 7.17 -16.98 -14.46
N LEU A 51 7.86 -16.14 -13.68
CA LEU A 51 8.82 -16.60 -12.67
C LEU A 51 8.11 -17.35 -11.54
N LEU A 52 6.99 -16.83 -11.06
CA LEU A 52 6.17 -17.51 -10.07
C LEU A 52 5.69 -18.87 -10.58
N ALA A 53 5.13 -18.90 -11.79
CA ALA A 53 4.63 -20.12 -12.40
C ALA A 53 5.75 -21.16 -12.59
N ALA A 54 6.95 -20.73 -12.99
CA ALA A 54 8.13 -21.59 -13.11
C ALA A 54 8.53 -22.22 -11.77
N VAL A 55 8.60 -21.40 -10.70
CA VAL A 55 8.97 -21.86 -9.35
C VAL A 55 7.95 -22.87 -8.80
N LEU A 56 6.65 -22.64 -9.05
CA LEU A 56 5.59 -23.56 -8.66
C LEU A 56 5.69 -24.88 -9.43
N ALA A 57 5.81 -24.80 -10.75
CA ALA A 57 5.84 -25.98 -11.64
C ALA A 57 7.07 -26.86 -11.38
N ALA A 58 8.23 -26.26 -11.10
CA ALA A 58 9.45 -26.98 -10.77
C ALA A 58 9.33 -27.87 -9.51
N ARG A 59 8.34 -27.60 -8.64
CA ARG A 59 8.12 -28.32 -7.38
C ARG A 59 7.03 -29.39 -7.47
N GLN A 60 6.29 -29.46 -8.58
CA GLN A 60 5.18 -30.40 -8.76
C GLN A 60 5.66 -31.82 -9.12
N PRO A 61 4.85 -32.87 -8.86
CA PRO A 61 5.14 -34.25 -9.24
C PRO A 61 5.17 -34.47 -10.77
N ARG A 62 5.60 -35.66 -11.23
CA ARG A 62 5.90 -36.01 -12.64
C ARG A 62 4.69 -36.09 -13.60
N ARG A 63 3.62 -35.30 -13.38
CA ARG A 63 2.48 -35.19 -14.32
C ARG A 63 2.47 -33.80 -14.93
N ALA A 64 3.01 -33.70 -16.15
CA ALA A 64 3.22 -32.42 -16.84
C ALA A 64 1.95 -31.56 -16.94
N ALA A 65 0.86 -32.13 -17.45
CA ALA A 65 -0.40 -31.39 -17.65
C ALA A 65 -0.97 -30.84 -16.33
N ALA A 66 -1.02 -31.65 -15.28
CA ALA A 66 -1.52 -31.23 -13.97
C ALA A 66 -0.58 -30.22 -13.28
N ALA A 67 0.73 -30.40 -13.41
CA ALA A 67 1.72 -29.51 -12.85
C ALA A 67 1.67 -28.11 -13.47
N VAL A 68 1.60 -28.05 -14.80
CA VAL A 68 1.50 -26.81 -15.57
C VAL A 68 0.14 -26.15 -15.29
N GLY A 69 -0.97 -26.91 -15.42
CA GLY A 69 -2.32 -26.38 -15.21
C GLY A 69 -2.51 -25.75 -13.84
N VAL A 70 -2.10 -26.42 -12.75
CA VAL A 70 -2.25 -25.87 -11.40
C VAL A 70 -1.32 -24.68 -11.17
N SER A 71 -0.07 -24.75 -11.63
CA SER A 71 0.90 -23.66 -11.41
C SER A 71 0.48 -22.39 -12.15
N THR A 72 -0.02 -22.53 -13.38
CA THR A 72 -0.62 -21.43 -14.14
C THR A 72 -1.85 -20.89 -13.43
N LEU A 73 -2.78 -21.75 -13.01
CA LEU A 73 -4.00 -21.29 -12.32
C LEU A 73 -3.68 -20.49 -11.05
N VAL A 74 -2.74 -20.99 -10.24
CA VAL A 74 -2.29 -20.31 -9.01
C VAL A 74 -1.60 -18.99 -9.34
N ALA A 75 -0.70 -18.95 -10.33
CA ALA A 75 -0.01 -17.73 -10.72
C ALA A 75 -0.98 -16.68 -11.28
N THR A 76 -1.94 -17.10 -12.13
CA THR A 76 -2.97 -16.21 -12.68
C THR A 76 -3.90 -15.69 -11.59
N ALA A 77 -4.29 -16.52 -10.62
CA ALA A 77 -5.11 -16.08 -9.48
C ALA A 77 -4.36 -15.03 -8.64
N LEU A 78 -3.07 -15.26 -8.37
CA LEU A 78 -2.24 -14.31 -7.62
C LEU A 78 -1.98 -13.01 -8.39
N LEU A 79 -1.81 -13.08 -9.71
CA LEU A 79 -1.79 -11.91 -10.58
C LEU A 79 -3.11 -11.14 -10.51
N ALA A 80 -4.25 -11.82 -10.61
CA ALA A 80 -5.57 -11.18 -10.51
C ALA A 80 -5.75 -10.45 -9.18
N VAL A 81 -5.26 -11.03 -8.07
CA VAL A 81 -5.26 -10.37 -6.76
C VAL A 81 -4.39 -9.11 -6.76
N SER A 82 -3.16 -9.16 -7.30
CA SER A 82 -2.31 -7.98 -7.42
C SER A 82 -2.94 -6.90 -8.30
N LEU A 83 -3.57 -7.27 -9.43
CA LEU A 83 -4.28 -6.34 -10.30
C LEU A 83 -5.52 -5.73 -9.60
N ALA A 84 -6.27 -6.53 -8.84
CA ALA A 84 -7.40 -6.05 -8.06
C ALA A 84 -6.98 -5.04 -6.99
N PHE A 85 -5.80 -5.23 -6.38
CA PHE A 85 -5.22 -4.26 -5.45
C PHE A 85 -5.01 -2.89 -6.12
N PHE A 86 -4.38 -2.84 -7.30
CA PHE A 86 -4.22 -1.60 -8.07
C PHE A 86 -5.53 -1.05 -8.65
N ARG A 87 -6.56 -1.88 -8.84
CA ARG A 87 -7.85 -1.43 -9.36
C ARG A 87 -8.74 -0.80 -8.30
N TRP A 88 -8.66 -1.28 -7.05
CA TRP A 88 -9.64 -0.98 -6.00
C TRP A 88 -9.03 -0.37 -4.73
N ILE A 89 -7.79 -0.72 -4.39
CA ILE A 89 -7.12 -0.21 -3.18
C ILE A 89 -6.32 1.04 -3.50
N VAL A 90 -5.42 0.95 -4.49
CA VAL A 90 -4.56 2.05 -4.96
C VAL A 90 -4.91 2.40 -6.42
N PRO A 91 -6.11 2.92 -6.71
CA PRO A 91 -6.51 3.26 -8.06
C PRO A 91 -5.69 4.44 -8.60
N LEU A 92 -4.57 4.11 -9.25
CA LEU A 92 -3.72 5.07 -9.95
C LEU A 92 -4.46 5.71 -11.13
N THR A 93 -4.01 6.88 -11.55
CA THR A 93 -4.58 7.61 -12.69
C THR A 93 -4.29 6.95 -14.04
N GLY A 94 -5.11 7.26 -15.06
CA GLY A 94 -4.95 6.73 -16.42
C GLY A 94 -5.75 5.46 -16.75
N GLU A 95 -5.80 5.13 -18.04
CA GLU A 95 -6.51 3.96 -18.53
C GLU A 95 -5.62 2.71 -18.53
N ALA A 96 -6.13 1.61 -17.98
CA ALA A 96 -5.49 0.30 -18.10
C ALA A 96 -6.39 -0.70 -18.83
N ARG A 97 -5.77 -1.45 -19.73
CA ARG A 97 -6.40 -2.60 -20.40
C ARG A 97 -6.31 -3.84 -19.49
N TRP A 98 -7.04 -3.83 -18.38
CA TRP A 98 -7.00 -4.85 -17.33
C TRP A 98 -7.13 -6.28 -17.86
N GLY A 99 -8.05 -6.50 -18.79
CA GLY A 99 -8.22 -7.81 -19.45
C GLY A 99 -6.98 -8.25 -20.21
N ARG A 100 -6.29 -7.33 -20.91
CA ARG A 100 -5.04 -7.66 -21.61
C ARG A 100 -3.88 -7.91 -20.66
N ALA A 101 -3.79 -7.17 -19.55
CA ALA A 101 -2.79 -7.42 -18.52
C ALA A 101 -2.95 -8.83 -17.90
N LEU A 102 -4.19 -9.19 -17.55
CA LEU A 102 -4.49 -10.52 -17.00
C LEU A 102 -4.25 -11.64 -18.02
N LEU A 103 -4.74 -11.49 -19.26
CA LEU A 103 -4.55 -12.51 -20.31
C LEU A 103 -3.08 -12.64 -20.73
N GLY A 104 -2.37 -11.52 -20.88
CA GLY A 104 -0.94 -11.50 -21.18
C GLY A 104 -0.12 -12.16 -20.08
N GLY A 105 -0.39 -11.82 -18.81
CA GLY A 105 0.25 -12.47 -17.67
C GLY A 105 -0.10 -13.96 -17.56
N ALA A 106 -1.34 -14.36 -17.83
CA ALA A 106 -1.71 -15.78 -17.88
C ALA A 106 -0.95 -16.55 -18.98
N ALA A 107 -0.79 -15.96 -20.17
CA ALA A 107 0.00 -16.55 -21.25
C ALA A 107 1.48 -16.68 -20.86
N LEU A 108 2.06 -15.66 -20.23
CA LEU A 108 3.43 -15.71 -19.70
C LEU A 108 3.56 -16.77 -18.59
N ALA A 109 2.57 -16.89 -17.70
CA ALA A 109 2.54 -17.92 -16.67
C ALA A 109 2.55 -19.34 -17.26
N VAL A 110 1.86 -19.59 -18.38
CA VAL A 110 1.96 -20.87 -19.10
C VAL A 110 3.39 -21.14 -19.55
N ALA A 111 4.04 -20.17 -20.20
CA ALA A 111 5.43 -20.32 -20.65
C ALA A 111 6.38 -20.58 -19.47
N GLY A 112 6.24 -19.82 -18.39
CA GLY A 112 7.01 -20.01 -17.16
C GLY A 112 6.81 -21.40 -16.54
N ALA A 113 5.56 -21.86 -16.43
CA ALA A 113 5.24 -23.18 -15.89
C ALA A 113 5.85 -24.31 -16.73
N LEU A 114 5.82 -24.20 -18.07
CA LEU A 114 6.44 -25.16 -18.97
C LEU A 114 7.96 -25.25 -18.75
N ILE A 115 8.63 -24.09 -18.72
CA ILE A 115 10.08 -24.00 -18.44
C ILE A 115 10.41 -24.59 -17.07
N GLY A 116 9.68 -24.18 -16.04
CA GLY A 116 9.88 -24.63 -14.67
C GLY A 116 9.69 -26.15 -14.51
N TYR A 117 8.68 -26.73 -15.15
CA TYR A 117 8.47 -28.17 -15.16
C TYR A 117 9.64 -28.92 -15.84
N ALA A 118 10.09 -28.45 -17.02
CA ALA A 118 11.20 -29.04 -17.75
C ALA A 118 12.51 -29.03 -16.96
N VAL A 119 12.78 -27.93 -16.24
CA VAL A 119 13.97 -27.78 -15.39
C VAL A 119 13.84 -28.58 -14.09
N GLY A 120 12.67 -28.54 -13.44
CA GLY A 120 12.41 -29.23 -12.17
C GLY A 120 12.46 -30.75 -12.25
N GLY A 121 12.20 -31.32 -13.44
CA GLY A 121 12.39 -32.75 -13.71
C GLY A 121 13.84 -33.23 -13.56
N ARG A 122 14.83 -32.31 -13.59
CA ARG A 122 16.27 -32.61 -13.53
C ARG A 122 16.90 -32.44 -12.15
N LEU A 123 16.18 -31.88 -11.17
CA LEU A 123 16.74 -31.57 -9.86
C LEU A 123 16.33 -32.60 -8.78
N PRO A 124 17.28 -33.20 -8.05
CA PRO A 124 16.96 -34.12 -6.95
C PRO A 124 16.19 -33.38 -5.84
N ARG A 125 14.97 -33.87 -5.55
CA ARG A 125 14.08 -33.31 -4.53
C ARG A 125 14.62 -33.60 -3.14
N ARG A 126 15.31 -32.64 -2.52
CA ARG A 126 15.58 -32.69 -1.07
C ARG A 126 14.40 -32.09 -0.31
N ALA A 127 13.67 -32.92 0.43
CA ALA A 127 12.83 -32.45 1.52
C ALA A 127 13.76 -31.80 2.56
N ARG A 128 13.91 -30.48 2.51
CA ARG A 128 14.75 -29.78 3.48
C ARG A 128 14.01 -29.73 4.83
N PRO A 129 14.66 -30.13 5.93
CA PRO A 129 14.08 -29.97 7.26
C PRO A 129 13.80 -28.50 7.55
N ALA A 130 12.87 -28.25 8.49
CA ALA A 130 12.54 -26.91 8.94
C ALA A 130 13.79 -26.21 9.53
N SER A 131 14.45 -25.39 8.70
CA SER A 131 15.66 -24.67 9.10
C SER A 131 15.34 -23.33 9.76
N ARG A 132 16.27 -22.81 10.59
CA ARG A 132 16.16 -21.48 11.21
C ARG A 132 15.92 -20.34 10.19
N ARG A 133 16.24 -20.57 8.91
CA ARG A 133 16.00 -19.63 7.81
C ARG A 133 14.53 -19.26 7.64
N GLY A 134 13.58 -20.13 7.97
CA GLY A 134 12.14 -19.82 7.88
C GLY A 134 11.72 -18.69 8.82
N TYR A 135 12.28 -18.67 10.04
CA TYR A 135 12.07 -17.59 11.00
C TYR A 135 12.75 -16.30 10.56
N LEU A 136 13.95 -16.39 10.00
CA LEU A 136 14.68 -15.21 9.51
C LEU A 136 13.96 -14.57 8.32
N VAL A 137 13.54 -15.37 7.33
CA VAL A 137 12.76 -14.86 6.20
C VAL A 137 11.42 -14.29 6.66
N GLY A 138 10.67 -15.03 7.51
CA GLY A 138 9.40 -14.55 8.04
C GLY A 138 9.54 -13.26 8.86
N GLY A 139 10.56 -13.18 9.72
CA GLY A 139 10.87 -12.00 10.53
C GLY A 139 11.26 -10.79 9.69
N LEU A 140 12.12 -10.97 8.68
CA LEU A 140 12.44 -9.90 7.73
C LEU A 140 11.17 -9.43 7.00
N THR A 141 10.31 -10.34 6.55
CA THR A 141 9.06 -9.94 5.89
C THR A 141 8.10 -9.22 6.84
N VAL A 142 8.07 -9.56 8.14
CA VAL A 142 7.29 -8.77 9.11
C VAL A 142 7.79 -7.33 9.15
N VAL A 143 9.10 -7.15 9.31
CA VAL A 143 9.71 -5.81 9.42
C VAL A 143 9.49 -5.01 8.14
N PHE A 144 9.88 -5.57 6.99
CA PHE A 144 9.69 -4.89 5.71
C PHE A 144 8.21 -4.66 5.38
N GLY A 145 7.33 -5.64 5.63
CA GLY A 145 5.90 -5.50 5.38
C GLY A 145 5.26 -4.40 6.23
N ALA A 146 5.61 -4.32 7.52
CA ALA A 146 5.13 -3.26 8.41
C ALA A 146 5.59 -1.87 7.95
N LEU A 147 6.87 -1.72 7.60
CA LEU A 147 7.44 -0.45 7.15
C LEU A 147 6.84 -0.01 5.80
N LEU A 148 6.71 -0.94 4.85
CA LEU A 148 6.24 -0.64 3.49
C LEU A 148 4.73 -0.40 3.41
N ALA A 149 3.95 -0.89 4.37
CA ALA A 149 2.50 -0.69 4.36
C ALA A 149 2.12 0.80 4.48
N GLN A 150 2.81 1.55 5.34
CA GLN A 150 2.58 2.98 5.48
C GLN A 150 3.00 3.74 4.22
N SER A 151 4.18 3.45 3.65
CA SER A 151 4.62 4.04 2.38
C SER A 151 3.63 3.74 1.25
N ALA A 152 3.07 2.53 1.18
CA ALA A 152 2.10 2.17 0.17
C ALA A 152 0.78 2.96 0.29
N VAL A 153 0.30 3.19 1.53
CA VAL A 153 -0.87 4.05 1.79
C VAL A 153 -0.56 5.50 1.41
N ARG A 154 0.61 5.99 1.82
CA ARG A 154 1.08 7.34 1.52
C ARG A 154 1.14 7.61 0.01
N LEU A 155 1.92 6.80 -0.71
CA LEU A 155 2.14 6.93 -2.15
C LEU A 155 0.84 6.78 -2.95
N GLY A 156 -0.04 5.88 -2.52
CA GLY A 156 -1.36 5.72 -3.14
C GLY A 156 -2.27 6.94 -2.93
N ALA A 157 -2.12 7.62 -1.80
CA ALA A 157 -2.85 8.85 -1.52
C ALA A 157 -2.27 10.02 -2.31
N GLU A 158 -0.94 10.18 -2.34
CA GLU A 158 -0.24 11.22 -3.12
C GLU A 158 -0.66 11.17 -4.58
N ASP A 159 -0.58 10.01 -5.21
CA ASP A 159 -0.93 9.82 -6.62
C ASP A 159 -2.37 10.23 -6.94
N SER A 160 -3.29 9.96 -6.00
CA SER A 160 -4.71 10.30 -6.17
C SER A 160 -4.98 11.81 -6.11
N THR A 161 -4.06 12.58 -5.53
CA THR A 161 -4.22 14.00 -5.24
C THR A 161 -3.23 14.88 -6.01
N ILE A 162 -2.43 14.29 -6.92
CA ILE A 162 -1.59 15.01 -7.89
C ILE A 162 -2.47 15.99 -8.68
N GLY A 163 -2.03 17.25 -8.76
CA GLY A 163 -2.65 18.28 -9.60
C GLY A 163 -3.99 18.82 -9.09
N GLN A 164 -4.44 18.48 -7.88
CA GLN A 164 -5.59 19.11 -7.24
C GLN A 164 -5.12 20.27 -6.35
N PRO A 165 -5.09 21.53 -6.85
CA PRO A 165 -4.85 22.65 -5.97
C PRO A 165 -5.99 22.72 -4.95
N PRO A 166 -5.70 22.96 -3.67
CA PRO A 166 -6.76 23.19 -2.70
C PRO A 166 -7.55 24.42 -3.13
N ARG A 167 -8.87 24.29 -3.18
CA ARG A 167 -9.71 25.49 -3.21
C ARG A 167 -9.63 26.12 -1.83
N GLU A 168 -8.94 27.23 -1.73
CA GLU A 168 -8.77 27.92 -0.45
C GLU A 168 -10.05 28.64 -0.01
N TYR A 169 -10.41 28.42 1.26
CA TYR A 169 -11.52 29.10 1.93
C TYR A 169 -11.05 30.10 2.98
N GLY A 170 -9.74 30.14 3.25
CA GLY A 170 -9.10 30.95 4.27
C GLY A 170 -8.07 30.16 5.08
N GLY A 171 -7.61 30.67 6.21
CA GLY A 171 -6.56 29.99 6.98
C GLY A 171 -6.13 30.70 8.26
N ALA A 172 -4.91 30.39 8.70
CA ALA A 172 -4.23 30.99 9.84
C ALA A 172 -2.72 31.06 9.54
N GLY A 173 -2.06 32.15 9.92
CA GLY A 173 -0.62 32.35 9.71
C GLY A 173 -0.27 33.38 8.63
N PRO A 174 1.03 33.68 8.44
CA PRO A 174 1.51 34.80 7.61
C PRO A 174 1.29 34.60 6.11
N TYR A 175 1.13 33.36 5.66
CA TYR A 175 0.94 33.01 4.24
C TYR A 175 -0.52 32.67 3.91
N ALA A 176 -1.44 32.77 4.87
CA ALA A 176 -2.86 32.51 4.65
C ALA A 176 -3.58 33.77 4.10
N THR A 177 -4.50 33.56 3.16
CA THR A 177 -5.32 34.62 2.54
C THR A 177 -6.24 35.35 3.54
N SER A 178 -6.50 34.76 4.70
CA SER A 178 -7.24 35.38 5.79
C SER A 178 -6.66 34.98 7.14
N ALA A 179 -6.28 35.97 7.95
CA ALA A 179 -5.64 35.75 9.24
C ALA A 179 -6.60 35.14 10.27
N GLY A 180 -6.60 33.82 10.40
CA GLY A 180 -7.32 33.07 11.42
C GLY A 180 -8.80 32.85 11.13
N ARG A 181 -9.25 33.06 9.89
CA ARG A 181 -10.66 32.86 9.50
C ARG A 181 -10.76 32.09 8.19
N PHE A 182 -11.87 31.39 8.01
CA PHE A 182 -12.24 30.81 6.72
C PHE A 182 -13.76 30.87 6.54
N THR A 183 -14.22 30.83 5.29
CA THR A 183 -15.65 30.85 4.97
C THR A 183 -16.07 29.52 4.37
N ALA A 184 -16.88 28.76 5.11
CA ALA A 184 -17.45 27.51 4.65
C ALA A 184 -18.71 27.79 3.80
N PRO A 185 -18.71 27.48 2.49
CA PRO A 185 -19.89 27.71 1.65
C PRO A 185 -21.05 26.76 1.96
N VAL A 186 -20.78 25.59 2.53
CA VAL A 186 -21.77 24.57 2.88
C VAL A 186 -21.38 23.90 4.20
N ALA A 187 -22.31 23.16 4.82
CA ALA A 187 -21.97 22.24 5.90
C ALA A 187 -21.18 21.04 5.33
N GLY A 188 -20.15 20.58 6.03
CA GLY A 188 -19.34 19.46 5.53
C GLY A 188 -17.96 19.33 6.15
N ALA A 189 -17.17 18.43 5.57
CA ALA A 189 -15.76 18.22 5.92
C ALA A 189 -14.86 19.12 5.05
N TYR A 190 -13.84 19.67 5.68
CA TYR A 190 -12.80 20.50 5.08
C TYR A 190 -11.43 19.98 5.49
N ALA A 191 -10.45 20.09 4.60
CA ALA A 191 -9.07 19.74 4.88
C ALA A 191 -8.30 20.97 5.36
N ILE A 192 -7.37 20.74 6.28
CA ILE A 192 -6.39 21.73 6.73
C ILE A 192 -5.06 21.32 6.11
N PHE A 193 -4.47 22.23 5.35
CA PHE A 193 -3.19 22.06 4.71
C PHE A 193 -2.15 22.94 5.39
N SER A 194 -1.00 22.38 5.73
CA SER A 194 0.19 23.15 6.11
C SER A 194 0.80 23.78 4.86
N VAL A 195 1.23 25.03 4.96
CA VAL A 195 1.85 25.77 3.84
C VAL A 195 3.35 25.90 4.07
N GLY A 196 4.17 25.56 3.08
CA GLY A 196 5.63 25.60 3.19
C GLY A 196 6.15 24.68 4.30
N PHE A 197 7.06 25.18 5.14
CA PHE A 197 7.73 24.40 6.19
C PHE A 197 6.94 24.26 7.51
N SER A 198 5.64 24.52 7.47
CA SER A 198 4.79 24.49 8.66
C SER A 198 4.72 23.10 9.29
N PRO A 199 4.69 22.97 10.63
CA PRO A 199 4.61 21.67 11.30
C PRO A 199 3.43 20.83 10.84
N ALA A 200 3.67 19.52 10.75
CA ALA A 200 2.73 18.58 10.19
C ALA A 200 1.69 18.04 11.20
N ASP A 201 1.89 18.31 12.50
CA ASP A 201 1.04 17.87 13.60
C ASP A 201 0.49 19.02 14.47
N PRO A 202 -0.12 20.07 13.88
CA PRO A 202 -0.63 21.19 14.67
C PRO A 202 -1.87 20.82 15.50
N ASP A 203 -1.98 21.38 16.72
CA ASP A 203 -3.25 21.41 17.47
C ASP A 203 -4.15 22.51 16.89
N CYS A 204 -4.88 22.17 15.83
CA CYS A 204 -5.83 23.04 15.18
C CYS A 204 -7.24 22.91 15.76
N ARG A 205 -7.86 24.06 16.04
CA ARG A 205 -9.21 24.20 16.56
C ARG A 205 -10.01 25.16 15.71
N VAL A 206 -11.28 24.83 15.52
CA VAL A 206 -12.22 25.64 14.77
C VAL A 206 -13.34 26.12 15.67
N THR A 207 -13.64 27.41 15.59
CA THR A 207 -14.68 28.09 16.39
C THR A 207 -15.64 28.86 15.50
N GLY A 208 -16.95 28.75 15.73
CA GLY A 208 -17.96 29.46 14.96
C GLY A 208 -19.39 29.04 15.32
N GLY A 209 -20.39 29.72 14.75
CA GLY A 209 -21.80 29.34 14.91
C GLY A 209 -22.36 29.39 16.34
N GLY A 210 -21.83 30.26 17.21
CA GLY A 210 -22.35 30.44 18.58
C GLY A 210 -21.55 29.75 19.70
N SER A 211 -20.21 29.75 19.60
CA SER A 211 -19.22 29.27 20.60
C SER A 211 -18.88 27.78 20.64
N GLU A 212 -19.27 27.00 19.63
CA GLU A 212 -18.83 25.60 19.53
C GLU A 212 -17.36 25.52 19.12
N ILE A 213 -16.54 24.84 19.94
CA ILE A 213 -15.13 24.52 19.65
C ILE A 213 -15.07 23.11 19.07
N ARG A 214 -14.46 22.95 17.89
CA ARG A 214 -14.20 21.64 17.28
C ARG A 214 -12.71 21.43 17.07
N THR A 215 -12.21 20.30 17.54
CA THR A 215 -10.82 19.88 17.30
C THR A 215 -10.71 19.26 15.92
N ALA A 216 -9.67 19.63 15.17
CA ALA A 216 -9.38 18.99 13.90
C ALA A 216 -8.87 17.55 14.12
N GLU A 217 -9.32 16.63 13.28
CA GLU A 217 -8.88 15.25 13.27
C GLU A 217 -7.60 15.13 12.41
N PRO A 218 -6.45 14.76 12.99
CA PRO A 218 -5.20 14.66 12.23
C PRO A 218 -5.25 13.52 11.22
N VAL A 219 -4.58 13.70 10.09
CA VAL A 219 -4.38 12.64 9.10
C VAL A 219 -3.23 11.76 9.59
N SER A 220 -3.49 10.46 9.76
CA SER A 220 -2.51 9.51 10.34
C SER A 220 -1.39 9.15 9.36
N VAL A 221 -1.68 9.13 8.06
CA VAL A 221 -0.69 8.99 7.00
C VAL A 221 -0.86 10.16 6.04
N GLN A 222 0.00 11.15 6.20
CA GLN A 222 -0.02 12.35 5.36
C GLN A 222 0.45 11.97 3.96
N PRO A 223 -0.35 12.24 2.91
CA PRO A 223 0.00 11.91 1.54
C PRO A 223 1.36 12.49 1.21
N GLY A 224 1.57 13.80 1.19
CA GLY A 224 2.89 14.33 0.88
C GLY A 224 2.91 15.85 0.86
N ASP A 225 4.12 16.37 0.78
CA ASP A 225 4.48 17.79 0.72
C ASP A 225 4.71 18.16 -0.76
N TYR A 226 3.79 18.92 -1.37
CA TYR A 226 3.86 19.26 -2.79
C TYR A 226 4.90 20.36 -3.04
N GLY A 227 6.19 20.03 -3.01
CA GLY A 227 7.28 20.90 -3.49
C GLY A 227 8.48 21.00 -2.54
N GLY A 228 9.54 21.66 -2.98
CA GLY A 228 10.74 21.92 -2.17
C GLY A 228 10.93 23.41 -1.88
N ASP A 229 9.90 24.20 -2.16
CA ASP A 229 9.85 25.65 -2.14
C ASP A 229 8.62 26.14 -1.36
N ALA A 230 8.58 27.44 -1.03
CA ALA A 230 7.65 28.02 -0.06
C ALA A 230 6.14 27.98 -0.42
N ALA A 231 5.75 27.21 -1.45
CA ALA A 231 4.38 27.07 -1.93
C ALA A 231 3.85 25.63 -1.82
N THR A 232 4.44 24.81 -0.95
CA THR A 232 3.95 23.45 -0.72
C THR A 232 2.71 23.42 0.16
N TYR A 233 1.79 22.50 -0.14
CA TYR A 233 0.56 22.29 0.64
C TYR A 233 0.50 20.84 1.13
N ALA A 234 0.78 20.55 2.40
CA ALA A 234 0.66 19.20 2.92
C ALA A 234 -0.65 19.01 3.69
N TRP A 235 -1.43 17.98 3.39
CA TRP A 235 -2.68 17.71 4.10
C TRP A 235 -2.40 17.14 5.49
N VAL A 236 -2.68 17.91 6.54
CA VAL A 236 -2.31 17.57 7.93
C VAL A 236 -3.51 17.17 8.80
N ALA A 237 -4.69 17.75 8.55
CA ALA A 237 -5.87 17.48 9.37
C ALA A 237 -7.17 17.66 8.60
N THR A 238 -8.27 17.22 9.19
CA THR A 238 -9.64 17.43 8.71
C THR A 238 -10.50 18.04 9.79
N VAL A 239 -11.46 18.87 9.39
CA VAL A 239 -12.46 19.44 10.30
C VAL A 239 -13.84 19.34 9.69
N ARG A 240 -14.86 19.11 10.51
CA ARG A 240 -16.26 19.13 10.08
C ARG A 240 -16.96 20.34 10.65
N VAL A 241 -17.60 21.13 9.79
CA VAL A 241 -18.43 22.27 10.18
C VAL A 241 -19.91 21.95 9.94
N PRO A 242 -20.78 22.20 10.93
CA PRO A 242 -22.20 21.82 10.86
C PRO A 242 -23.06 22.75 10.01
N SER A 243 -22.58 23.96 9.71
CA SER A 243 -23.33 24.97 8.96
C SER A 243 -22.40 25.82 8.08
N PRO A 244 -22.92 26.34 6.95
CA PRO A 244 -22.22 27.36 6.19
C PRO A 244 -22.01 28.63 7.02
N GLY A 245 -20.98 29.40 6.70
CA GLY A 245 -20.67 30.67 7.37
C GLY A 245 -19.19 30.89 7.62
N THR A 246 -18.87 31.93 8.38
CA THR A 246 -17.50 32.26 8.76
C THR A 246 -17.12 31.54 10.06
N TRP A 247 -15.96 30.91 10.02
CA TRP A 247 -15.36 30.17 11.12
C TRP A 247 -13.95 30.71 11.38
N THR A 248 -13.49 30.55 12.62
CA THR A 248 -12.15 30.93 13.06
C THR A 248 -11.31 29.68 13.24
N LEU A 249 -10.14 29.66 12.61
CA LEU A 249 -9.14 28.61 12.74
C LEU A 249 -8.00 29.10 13.65
N ASP A 250 -7.72 28.35 14.71
CA ASP A 250 -6.60 28.56 15.62
C ASP A 250 -5.73 27.32 15.64
N CYS A 251 -4.49 27.41 15.15
CA CYS A 251 -3.53 26.31 15.14
C CYS A 251 -2.36 26.66 16.05
N ARG A 252 -2.20 25.90 17.14
CA ARG A 252 -1.13 26.13 18.10
C ARG A 252 0.18 25.52 17.60
N THR A 253 1.17 26.39 17.45
CA THR A 253 2.52 26.04 16.98
C THR A 253 3.54 26.99 17.61
N ALA A 254 4.76 26.49 17.84
CA ALA A 254 5.87 27.30 18.34
C ALA A 254 6.60 28.05 17.20
N ASP A 255 6.32 27.69 15.95
CA ASP A 255 6.91 28.29 14.77
C ASP A 255 6.10 29.53 14.33
N PRO A 256 6.68 30.74 14.37
CA PRO A 256 5.99 31.97 13.98
C PRO A 256 5.73 32.08 12.47
N GLU A 257 6.43 31.30 11.64
CA GLU A 257 6.23 31.27 10.19
C GLU A 257 5.20 30.23 9.75
N ALA A 258 4.71 29.41 10.69
CA ALA A 258 3.75 28.37 10.39
C ALA A 258 2.41 28.96 9.91
N SER A 259 1.96 28.44 8.77
CA SER A 259 0.76 28.85 8.07
C SER A 259 -0.05 27.62 7.66
N TYR A 260 -1.36 27.73 7.83
CA TYR A 260 -2.32 26.67 7.54
C TYR A 260 -3.47 27.25 6.73
N VAL A 261 -3.88 26.56 5.67
CA VAL A 261 -5.05 26.94 4.86
C VAL A 261 -6.12 25.87 4.95
N VAL A 262 -7.38 26.31 4.94
CA VAL A 262 -8.54 25.43 4.87
C VAL A 262 -8.98 25.33 3.42
N GLY A 263 -9.12 24.10 2.94
CA GLY A 263 -9.56 23.82 1.59
C GLY A 263 -10.51 22.64 1.47
N ASP A 264 -10.88 22.33 0.24
CA ASP A 264 -11.63 21.12 -0.08
C ASP A 264 -10.85 19.88 0.34
N VAL A 265 -11.57 18.87 0.85
CA VAL A 265 -10.96 17.56 1.15
C VAL A 265 -10.54 16.91 -0.16
N PRO A 266 -9.25 16.56 -0.34
CA PRO A 266 -8.79 15.91 -1.56
C PRO A 266 -9.52 14.59 -1.81
N ALA A 267 -9.89 14.34 -3.07
CA ALA A 267 -10.60 13.13 -3.43
C ALA A 267 -9.64 11.96 -3.62
N ILE A 268 -9.28 11.27 -2.52
CA ILE A 268 -8.50 10.04 -2.62
C ILE A 268 -9.39 8.90 -3.12
N ARG A 269 -8.95 8.25 -4.19
CA ARG A 269 -9.69 7.17 -4.84
C ARG A 269 -9.44 5.84 -4.11
N GLY A 270 -10.44 4.95 -4.15
CA GLY A 270 -10.31 3.58 -3.66
C GLY A 270 -10.22 3.45 -2.15
N ALA A 271 -9.81 2.27 -1.68
CA ALA A 271 -9.77 1.99 -0.25
C ALA A 271 -8.70 2.80 0.50
N VAL A 272 -7.63 3.26 -0.17
CA VAL A 272 -6.58 4.10 0.45
C VAL A 272 -7.14 5.38 1.08
N GLY A 273 -8.21 5.96 0.52
CA GLY A 273 -8.86 7.14 1.11
C GLY A 273 -9.39 6.89 2.53
N SER A 274 -9.70 5.63 2.88
CA SER A 274 -10.03 5.27 4.26
C SER A 274 -8.79 4.94 5.10
N LEU A 275 -7.74 4.39 4.48
CA LEU A 275 -6.53 3.92 5.17
C LEU A 275 -5.69 5.06 5.71
N ILE A 276 -5.71 6.25 5.08
CA ILE A 276 -4.98 7.43 5.57
C ILE A 276 -5.46 7.90 6.96
N HIS A 277 -6.67 7.51 7.35
CA HIS A 277 -7.26 7.79 8.66
C HIS A 277 -7.11 6.63 9.65
N TRP A 278 -6.56 5.48 9.23
CA TRP A 278 -6.38 4.35 10.14
C TRP A 278 -5.23 4.62 11.11
N PRO A 279 -5.31 4.10 12.35
CA PRO A 279 -4.17 4.13 13.26
C PRO A 279 -2.97 3.45 12.61
N VAL A 280 -1.80 4.10 12.64
CA VAL A 280 -0.56 3.61 12.01
C VAL A 280 -0.24 2.17 12.42
N GLY A 281 -0.47 1.80 13.68
CA GLY A 281 -0.26 0.44 14.17
C GLY A 281 -1.12 -0.62 13.46
N VAL A 282 -2.35 -0.28 13.03
CA VAL A 282 -3.22 -1.19 12.27
C VAL A 282 -2.66 -1.41 10.86
N ILE A 283 -2.14 -0.35 10.23
CA ILE A 283 -1.49 -0.42 8.91
C ILE A 283 -0.25 -1.31 8.97
N TRP A 284 0.59 -1.14 10.00
CA TRP A 284 1.77 -1.97 10.22
C TRP A 284 1.40 -3.45 10.43
N LEU A 285 0.36 -3.72 11.23
CA LEU A 285 -0.12 -5.09 11.44
C LEU A 285 -0.61 -5.72 10.14
N ALA A 286 -1.36 -4.99 9.32
CA ALA A 286 -1.81 -5.46 8.01
C ALA A 286 -0.62 -5.82 7.11
N GLY A 287 0.42 -4.96 7.08
CA GLY A 287 1.67 -5.22 6.37
C GLY A 287 2.45 -6.44 6.89
N ALA A 288 2.40 -6.70 8.21
CA ALA A 288 3.11 -7.79 8.86
C ALA A 288 2.49 -9.18 8.64
N VAL A 289 1.21 -9.27 8.29
CA VAL A 289 0.45 -10.54 8.19
C VAL A 289 1.18 -11.62 7.37
N PRO A 290 1.70 -11.35 6.16
CA PRO A 290 2.38 -12.40 5.37
C PRO A 290 3.60 -12.98 6.07
N GLY A 291 4.41 -12.13 6.71
CA GLY A 291 5.56 -12.55 7.50
C GLY A 291 5.15 -13.39 8.72
N LEU A 292 4.11 -12.96 9.44
CA LEU A 292 3.56 -13.69 10.59
C LEU A 292 3.04 -15.08 10.19
N LEU A 293 2.36 -15.20 9.04
CA LEU A 293 1.91 -16.49 8.51
C LEU A 293 3.09 -17.42 8.18
N THR A 294 4.19 -16.87 7.66
CA THR A 294 5.41 -17.63 7.38
C THR A 294 6.10 -18.11 8.67
N VAL A 295 6.15 -17.26 9.69
CA VAL A 295 6.66 -17.63 11.03
C VAL A 295 5.78 -18.72 11.66
N ALA A 296 4.46 -18.58 11.60
CA ALA A 296 3.50 -19.53 12.13
C ALA A 296 3.60 -20.91 11.43
N ASP A 297 3.71 -20.96 10.10
CA ASP A 297 3.93 -22.22 9.36
C ASP A 297 5.28 -22.85 9.72
N THR A 298 6.33 -22.04 9.87
CA THR A 298 7.65 -22.53 10.29
C THR A 298 7.59 -23.16 11.69
N ALA A 299 6.89 -22.52 12.63
CA ALA A 299 6.68 -23.04 13.97
C ALA A 299 5.88 -24.35 13.98
N ARG A 300 4.77 -24.41 13.22
CA ARG A 300 3.95 -25.63 13.07
C ARG A 300 4.75 -26.81 12.51
N ARG A 301 5.58 -26.59 11.48
CA ARG A 301 6.44 -27.64 10.90
C ARG A 301 7.47 -28.15 11.90
N ARG A 302 8.08 -27.25 12.67
CA ARG A 302 9.07 -27.61 13.68
C ARG A 302 8.46 -28.40 14.84
N ALA A 303 7.26 -28.03 15.30
CA ALA A 303 6.53 -28.78 16.32
C ALA A 303 6.23 -30.22 15.86
N ARG A 304 5.72 -30.38 14.63
CA ARG A 304 5.47 -31.71 14.04
C ARG A 304 6.73 -32.57 13.90
N SER A 305 7.88 -31.95 13.65
CA SER A 305 9.17 -32.66 13.54
C SER A 305 9.70 -33.15 14.89
N ARG A 306 9.29 -32.52 15.99
CA ARG A 306 9.66 -32.90 17.36
C ARG A 306 8.69 -33.91 17.98
N GLY A 307 7.45 -33.94 17.50
CA GLY A 307 6.38 -34.80 18.00
C GLY A 307 6.28 -36.17 17.34
N THR A 308 7.25 -36.59 16.52
CA THR A 308 7.36 -37.97 16.04
C THR A 308 8.32 -38.71 16.98
N PRO A 309 7.84 -39.45 18.00
CA PRO A 309 8.70 -40.32 18.78
C PRO A 309 9.22 -41.39 17.83
N GLY A 310 10.51 -41.70 17.90
CA GLY A 310 11.04 -42.85 17.18
C GLY A 310 10.28 -44.10 17.62
N THR A 311 9.58 -44.73 16.68
CA THR A 311 9.29 -46.17 16.77
C THR A 311 10.64 -46.88 16.67
N THR A 312 11.29 -47.05 17.82
CA THR A 312 12.23 -48.14 18.06
C THR A 312 11.42 -49.29 18.63
N GLY A 313 11.36 -50.37 17.86
CA GLY A 313 10.66 -51.63 18.13
C GLY A 313 10.73 -52.49 16.89
#